data_AF-A0A4R5WUA2-F1
#
_entry.id   AF-A0A4R5WUA2-F1
#
_cell.length_a   1.000
_cell.length_b   1.000
_cell.length_c   1.000
_cell.angle_alpha   90.00
_cell.angle_beta   90.00
_cell.angle_gamma   90.00
#
_symmetry.space_group_name_H-M   'P 1'
#
loop_
_entity.id
_entity.type
_entity.pdbx_description
1 polymer ?
#
loop_
_entity_poly.entity_id
_entity_poly.type
_entity_poly.pdbx_seq_one_letter_code
_entity_poly.pdbx_strand_id
1 'polypeptide(L)'
;MAYVYVGPQRVGVAAGDLVRLGSVISAANAAARVSTTQLLAAGSDEVSAAIAALLGEHGLAYQVISAQVASFHQRFVQALSVGAGAYAAAEATNASLVQTLMQGALDVINAPTNAVLGRPLIGDGMNGAPGTGQAGGPGGMLWGNGGAGGSGGPGQTGGAGGAAGLIGNGGAGGAGGVGVTGTTGPAGQVGGIGGTGGAGGAGGRGGLLWGNGGTGGVGGIGGTGGVGGPANAAGVVGAGGPGGTGGLGGAGGAPGLFGTAGHAGADGTHGGSGASGGTGGGGGGGFTTIWRDDFTGSAGSPVNGSNWLYDLGHGYPGGASNWGTGEIESMTNSTNNVYLDGNGHLAIKPIRDASGNWTSGRIETQRTDFAAPTGGVLRIEASIQQPDVNTTNGKGYWPAFWALGDAARPVGASNWPSIGELDIMESINGRSSVFGTVHGGTAPGGPFNEFNGIGSGERPVTGAQTSFHTYAIELDRSTSVEQLRWYLDGNNYFTVNANQVPAADWNNATHHGFFVILNVAMGGGFPNAFGGGPTVATLSGQPMLVDYVSVSTKG
;
A
#
# COMPACT_ATOMS: atom_id res chain seq x y z
N MET A 1 -24.29 -7.87 -35.79
CA MET A 1 -24.67 -7.41 -34.44
C MET A 1 -23.68 -6.35 -34.04
N ALA A 2 -24.15 -5.15 -33.68
CA ALA A 2 -23.26 -4.12 -33.13
C ALA A 2 -23.00 -4.48 -31.66
N TYR A 3 -21.77 -4.91 -31.35
CA TYR A 3 -21.36 -5.13 -29.97
C TYR A 3 -21.16 -3.77 -29.32
N VAL A 4 -21.94 -3.47 -28.29
CA VAL A 4 -21.75 -2.29 -27.46
C VAL A 4 -20.75 -2.67 -26.37
N TYR A 5 -19.54 -2.14 -26.47
CA TYR A 5 -18.50 -2.27 -25.45
C TYR A 5 -18.56 -1.05 -24.53
N VAL A 6 -18.89 -1.26 -23.26
CA VAL A 6 -18.91 -0.22 -22.23
C VAL A 6 -17.85 -0.56 -21.20
N GLY A 7 -16.85 0.30 -21.02
CA GLY A 7 -15.91 0.19 -19.91
C GLY A 7 -16.50 0.85 -18.66
N PRO A 8 -16.93 0.11 -17.62
CA PRO A 8 -17.61 0.68 -16.46
C PRO A 8 -16.80 1.79 -15.79
N GLN A 9 -15.47 1.67 -15.79
CA GLN A 9 -14.53 2.65 -15.24
C GLN A 9 -14.60 3.99 -15.98
N ARG A 10 -14.75 3.97 -17.31
CA ARG A 10 -14.84 5.19 -18.13
C ARG A 10 -16.17 5.92 -17.90
N VAL A 11 -17.25 5.17 -17.69
CA VAL A 11 -18.57 5.73 -17.37
C VAL A 11 -18.59 6.32 -15.95
N GLY A 12 -17.92 5.66 -15.00
CA GLY A 12 -17.74 6.18 -13.64
C GLY A 12 -16.99 7.52 -13.60
N VAL A 13 -15.89 7.64 -14.35
CA VAL A 13 -15.15 8.91 -14.48
C VAL A 13 -16.02 10.01 -15.09
N ALA A 14 -16.73 9.72 -16.18
CA ALA A 14 -17.62 10.69 -16.81
C ALA A 14 -18.76 11.15 -15.89
N ALA A 15 -19.31 10.26 -15.06
CA ALA A 15 -20.31 10.63 -14.06
C ALA A 15 -19.72 11.59 -13.00
N GLY A 16 -18.48 11.34 -12.55
CA GLY A 16 -17.76 12.24 -11.63
C GLY A 16 -17.53 13.64 -12.21
N ASP A 17 -17.13 13.73 -13.48
CA ASP A 17 -16.97 15.03 -14.16
C ASP A 17 -18.29 15.80 -14.25
N LEU A 18 -19.40 15.09 -14.50
CA LEU A 18 -20.73 15.69 -14.54
C LEU A 18 -21.18 16.17 -13.15
N VAL A 19 -20.89 15.45 -12.07
CA VAL A 19 -21.13 15.95 -10.69
C VAL A 19 -20.42 17.30 -10.49
N ARG A 20 -19.14 17.39 -10.88
CA ARG A 20 -18.33 18.61 -10.75
C ARG A 20 -18.88 19.76 -11.59
N LEU A 21 -19.32 19.49 -12.82
CA LEU A 21 -19.96 20.52 -13.66
C LEU A 21 -21.26 21.04 -13.03
N GLY A 22 -22.08 20.14 -12.48
CA GLY A 22 -23.33 20.49 -11.81
C GLY A 22 -23.10 21.39 -10.59
N SER A 23 -22.06 21.12 -9.80
CA SER A 23 -21.72 21.94 -8.62
C SER A 23 -21.21 23.32 -9.01
N VAL A 24 -20.32 23.42 -10.01
CA VAL A 24 -19.80 24.70 -10.53
C VAL A 24 -20.93 25.59 -11.06
N ILE A 25 -21.85 25.03 -11.86
CA ILE A 25 -22.97 25.78 -12.43
C ILE A 25 -23.94 26.24 -11.34
N SER A 26 -24.21 25.39 -10.35
CA SER A 26 -25.10 25.74 -9.23
C SER A 26 -24.50 26.85 -8.36
N ALA A 27 -23.20 26.81 -8.09
CA ALA A 27 -22.49 27.85 -7.35
C ALA A 27 -22.47 29.19 -8.10
N ALA A 28 -22.24 29.18 -9.41
CA ALA A 28 -22.30 30.37 -10.25
C ALA A 28 -23.71 31.00 -10.27
N ASN A 29 -24.75 30.17 -10.38
CA ASN A 29 -26.14 30.62 -10.32
C ASN A 29 -26.51 31.24 -8.96
N ALA A 30 -26.00 30.66 -7.86
CA ALA A 30 -26.21 31.19 -6.52
C ALA A 30 -25.49 32.54 -6.33
N ALA A 31 -24.26 32.67 -6.82
CA ALA A 31 -23.48 33.92 -6.74
C ALA A 31 -24.13 35.07 -7.52
N ALA A 32 -24.73 34.77 -8.68
CA ALA A 32 -25.41 35.77 -9.52
C ALA A 32 -26.80 36.17 -8.99
N ARG A 33 -27.33 35.51 -7.96
CA ARG A 33 -28.73 35.66 -7.53
C ARG A 33 -29.06 37.06 -7.05
N VAL A 34 -28.25 37.63 -6.16
CA VAL A 34 -28.54 38.94 -5.56
C VAL A 34 -28.45 40.05 -6.60
N SER A 35 -27.39 40.04 -7.43
CA SER A 35 -27.15 41.06 -8.45
C SER A 35 -28.16 41.05 -9.60
N THR A 36 -28.88 39.94 -9.82
CA THR A 36 -29.88 39.81 -10.89
C THR A 36 -31.32 39.97 -10.41
N THR A 37 -31.60 39.81 -9.11
CA THR A 37 -32.96 39.88 -8.56
C THR A 37 -33.23 41.15 -7.74
N GLN A 38 -32.18 41.84 -7.27
CA GLN A 38 -32.29 43.04 -6.43
C GLN A 38 -31.65 44.26 -7.10
N LEU A 39 -32.00 44.50 -8.37
CA LEU A 39 -31.53 45.67 -9.12
C LEU A 39 -32.11 46.96 -8.52
N LEU A 40 -31.23 47.92 -8.23
CA LEU A 40 -31.62 49.27 -7.83
C LEU A 40 -31.99 50.09 -9.08
N ALA A 41 -32.99 50.95 -8.96
CA ALA A 41 -33.35 51.89 -10.02
C ALA A 41 -32.18 52.85 -10.30
N ALA A 42 -31.86 53.06 -11.58
CA ALA A 42 -30.76 53.92 -12.00
C ALA A 42 -31.03 55.43 -11.79
N GLY A 43 -32.31 55.81 -11.70
CA GLY A 43 -32.79 57.17 -11.45
C GLY A 43 -33.96 57.17 -10.46
N SER A 44 -34.27 58.33 -9.88
CA SER A 44 -35.39 58.53 -8.94
C SER A 44 -36.74 58.75 -9.64
N ASP A 45 -36.91 58.14 -10.82
CA ASP A 45 -38.10 58.26 -11.66
C ASP A 45 -38.82 56.91 -11.81
N GLU A 46 -40.10 56.98 -12.15
CA GLU A 46 -40.99 55.83 -12.25
C GLU A 46 -40.58 54.86 -13.39
N VAL A 47 -39.91 55.36 -14.45
CA VAL A 47 -39.45 54.53 -15.57
C VAL A 47 -38.26 53.68 -15.13
N SER A 48 -37.28 54.27 -14.45
CA SER A 48 -36.14 53.56 -13.87
C SER A 48 -36.57 52.51 -12.84
N ALA A 49 -37.58 52.82 -12.02
CA ALA A 49 -38.15 51.87 -11.07
C ALA A 49 -38.86 50.70 -11.77
N ALA A 50 -39.65 50.96 -12.81
CA ALA A 50 -40.33 49.93 -13.58
C ALA A 50 -39.36 49.01 -14.33
N ILE A 51 -38.27 49.55 -14.89
CA ILE A 51 -37.23 48.77 -15.56
C ILE A 51 -36.49 47.86 -14.57
N ALA A 52 -36.12 48.38 -13.39
CA ALA A 52 -35.47 47.58 -12.36
C ALA A 52 -36.36 46.42 -11.86
N ALA A 53 -37.67 46.66 -11.69
CA ALA A 53 -38.64 45.64 -11.33
C ALA A 53 -38.79 44.55 -12.41
N LEU A 54 -38.88 44.94 -13.68
CA LEU A 54 -38.98 44.00 -14.81
C LEU A 54 -37.74 43.09 -14.91
N LEU A 55 -36.54 43.66 -14.73
CA LEU A 55 -35.29 42.89 -14.74
C LEU A 55 -35.20 41.96 -13.52
N GLY A 56 -35.68 42.40 -12.36
CA GLY A 56 -35.77 41.57 -11.15
C GLY A 56 -36.69 40.36 -11.34
N GLU A 57 -37.85 40.53 -11.99
CA GLU A 57 -38.73 39.40 -12.33
C GLU A 57 -38.07 38.40 -13.29
N HIS A 58 -37.35 38.88 -14.31
CA HIS A 58 -36.58 38.01 -15.20
C HIS A 58 -35.47 37.25 -14.47
N GLY A 59 -34.78 37.91 -13.52
CA GLY A 59 -33.82 37.28 -12.63
C GLY A 59 -34.43 36.17 -11.78
N LEU A 60 -35.64 36.38 -11.24
CA LEU A 60 -36.37 35.37 -10.46
C LEU A 60 -36.80 34.19 -11.34
N ALA A 61 -37.31 34.44 -12.55
CA ALA A 61 -37.68 33.40 -13.51
C ALA A 61 -36.47 32.54 -13.92
N TYR A 62 -35.32 33.17 -14.16
CA TYR A 62 -34.06 32.47 -14.43
C TYR A 62 -33.67 31.55 -13.27
N GLN A 63 -33.76 32.02 -12.01
CA GLN A 63 -33.41 31.22 -10.83
C GLN A 63 -34.31 29.99 -10.67
N VAL A 64 -35.60 30.09 -11.01
CA VAL A 64 -36.54 28.95 -10.99
C VAL A 64 -36.14 27.89 -12.03
N ILE A 65 -35.84 28.31 -13.25
CA ILE A 65 -35.43 27.39 -14.33
C ILE A 65 -34.08 26.75 -14.00
N SER A 66 -33.10 27.53 -13.51
CA SER A 66 -31.79 27.02 -13.10
C SER A 66 -31.89 25.95 -12.02
N ALA A 67 -32.83 26.08 -11.06
CA ALA A 67 -33.09 25.06 -10.05
C ALA A 67 -33.70 23.77 -10.65
N GLN A 68 -34.59 23.89 -11.64
CA GLN A 68 -35.16 22.73 -12.33
C GLN A 68 -34.10 21.98 -13.15
N VAL A 69 -33.23 22.70 -13.85
CA VAL A 69 -32.11 22.11 -14.61
C VAL A 69 -31.13 21.39 -13.68
N ALA A 70 -30.82 21.96 -12.51
CA ALA A 70 -29.97 21.30 -11.52
C ALA A 70 -30.58 19.97 -11.02
N SER A 71 -31.90 19.94 -10.77
CA SER A 71 -32.61 18.72 -10.37
C SER A 71 -32.60 17.65 -11.47
N PHE A 72 -32.78 18.05 -12.73
CA PHE A 72 -32.66 17.14 -13.88
C PHE A 72 -31.24 16.57 -14.01
N HIS A 73 -30.22 17.43 -13.92
CA HIS A 73 -28.82 17.05 -14.00
C HIS A 73 -28.44 16.02 -12.92
N GLN A 74 -28.91 16.22 -11.68
CA GLN A 74 -28.70 15.26 -10.60
C GLN A 74 -29.28 13.88 -10.93
N ARG A 75 -30.51 13.82 -11.44
CA ARG A 75 -31.15 12.54 -11.83
C ARG A 75 -30.42 11.86 -12.98
N PHE A 76 -29.93 12.63 -13.95
CA PHE A 76 -29.16 12.12 -15.08
C PHE A 76 -27.85 11.47 -14.62
N VAL A 77 -27.09 12.15 -13.76
CA VAL A 77 -25.83 11.62 -13.21
C VAL A 77 -26.06 10.40 -12.33
N GLN A 78 -27.15 10.40 -11.55
CA GLN A 78 -27.53 9.26 -10.73
C GLN A 78 -27.84 8.02 -11.59
N ALA A 79 -28.63 8.19 -12.66
CA ALA A 79 -28.95 7.11 -13.59
C ALA A 79 -27.70 6.55 -14.29
N LEU A 80 -26.77 7.43 -14.69
CA LEU A 80 -25.51 7.04 -15.32
C LEU A 80 -24.62 6.22 -14.37
N SER A 81 -24.54 6.63 -13.11
CA SER A 81 -23.73 5.95 -12.08
C SER A 81 -24.29 4.57 -11.73
N VAL A 82 -25.61 4.47 -11.58
CA VAL A 82 -26.30 3.19 -11.34
C VAL A 82 -26.11 2.24 -12.51
N GLY A 83 -26.18 2.75 -13.75
CA GLY A 83 -25.91 1.95 -14.95
C GLY A 83 -24.50 1.38 -14.98
N ALA A 84 -23.47 2.18 -14.66
CA ALA A 84 -22.08 1.73 -14.61
C ALA A 84 -21.87 0.62 -13.56
N GLY A 85 -22.47 0.76 -12.37
CA GLY A 85 -22.42 -0.25 -11.32
C GLY A 85 -23.03 -1.60 -11.73
N ALA A 86 -24.15 -1.57 -12.45
CA ALA A 86 -24.79 -2.78 -12.95
C ALA A 86 -23.91 -3.56 -13.95
N TYR A 87 -23.20 -2.85 -14.85
CA TYR A 87 -22.26 -3.48 -15.78
C TYR A 87 -21.05 -4.08 -15.06
N ALA A 88 -20.48 -3.38 -14.08
CA ALA A 88 -19.35 -3.90 -13.31
C ALA A 88 -19.73 -5.16 -12.51
N ALA A 89 -20.91 -5.19 -11.90
CA ALA A 89 -21.42 -6.36 -11.18
C ALA A 89 -21.67 -7.56 -12.11
N ALA A 90 -22.16 -7.31 -13.33
CA ALA A 90 -22.35 -8.36 -14.32
C ALA A 90 -21.02 -9.00 -14.75
N GLU A 91 -19.97 -8.20 -14.97
CA GLU A 91 -18.63 -8.72 -15.31
C GLU A 91 -18.03 -9.58 -14.17
N ALA A 92 -18.15 -9.14 -12.92
CA ALA A 92 -17.67 -9.92 -11.76
C ALA A 92 -18.43 -11.25 -11.59
N THR A 93 -19.74 -11.23 -11.83
CA THR A 93 -20.60 -12.43 -11.80
C THR A 93 -20.21 -13.39 -12.92
N ASN A 94 -19.95 -12.88 -14.12
CA ASN A 94 -19.53 -13.71 -15.25
C ASN A 94 -18.13 -14.32 -15.04
N ALA A 95 -17.17 -13.56 -14.51
CA ALA A 95 -15.83 -14.06 -14.23
C ALA A 95 -15.84 -15.18 -13.18
N SER A 96 -16.58 -14.99 -12.08
CA SER A 96 -16.73 -16.00 -11.03
C SER A 96 -17.47 -17.27 -11.50
N LEU A 97 -18.47 -17.12 -12.37
CA LEU A 97 -19.14 -18.26 -13.03
C LEU A 97 -18.17 -19.06 -13.90
N VAL A 98 -17.37 -18.39 -14.74
CA VAL A 98 -16.38 -19.06 -15.60
C VAL A 98 -15.34 -19.80 -14.76
N GLN A 99 -14.87 -19.19 -13.68
CA GLN A 99 -13.92 -19.83 -12.76
C GLN A 99 -14.52 -21.06 -12.06
N THR A 100 -15.76 -20.95 -11.59
CA THR A 100 -16.47 -22.05 -10.92
C THR A 100 -16.73 -23.22 -11.87
N LEU A 101 -17.13 -22.93 -13.11
CA LEU A 101 -17.35 -23.94 -14.15
C LEU A 101 -16.04 -24.64 -14.54
N MET A 102 -14.94 -23.88 -14.65
CA MET A 102 -13.62 -24.45 -14.95
C MET A 102 -13.13 -25.35 -13.82
N GLN A 103 -13.27 -24.93 -12.56
CA GLN A 103 -12.88 -25.75 -11.40
C GLN A 103 -13.75 -27.01 -11.31
N GLY A 104 -15.06 -26.89 -11.48
CA GLY A 104 -15.96 -28.04 -11.48
C GLY A 104 -15.65 -29.04 -12.59
N ALA A 105 -15.25 -28.58 -13.77
CA ALA A 105 -14.80 -29.46 -14.85
C ALA A 105 -13.49 -30.20 -14.51
N LEU A 106 -12.53 -29.51 -13.90
CA LEU A 106 -11.27 -30.12 -13.44
C LEU A 106 -11.51 -31.15 -12.33
N ASP A 107 -12.42 -30.86 -11.39
CA ASP A 107 -12.76 -31.78 -10.31
C ASP A 107 -13.37 -33.08 -10.84
N VAL A 108 -14.26 -32.99 -11.85
CA VAL A 108 -14.82 -34.18 -12.53
C VAL A 108 -13.74 -34.98 -13.26
N ILE A 109 -12.82 -34.31 -13.97
CA ILE A 109 -11.71 -34.96 -14.69
C ILE A 109 -10.74 -35.64 -13.72
N ASN A 110 -10.46 -35.01 -12.57
CA ASN A 110 -9.48 -35.49 -11.60
C ASN A 110 -10.04 -36.49 -10.59
N ALA A 111 -11.36 -36.55 -10.40
CA ALA A 111 -12.01 -37.41 -9.40
C ALA A 111 -11.57 -38.90 -9.49
N PRO A 112 -11.52 -39.54 -10.67
CA PRO A 112 -11.11 -40.94 -10.77
C PRO A 112 -9.66 -41.16 -10.33
N THR A 113 -8.75 -40.28 -10.75
CA THR A 113 -7.32 -40.40 -10.44
C THR A 113 -7.00 -40.04 -9.00
N ASN A 114 -7.70 -39.05 -8.42
CA ASN A 114 -7.59 -38.73 -7.00
C ASN A 114 -8.08 -39.90 -6.13
N ALA A 115 -9.17 -40.57 -6.52
CA ALA A 115 -9.71 -41.70 -5.78
C ALA A 115 -8.80 -42.95 -5.82
N VAL A 116 -8.11 -43.19 -6.94
CA VAL A 116 -7.30 -44.40 -7.14
C VAL A 116 -5.83 -44.21 -6.77
N LEU A 117 -5.26 -43.03 -7.06
CA LEU A 117 -3.82 -42.77 -6.99
C LEU A 117 -3.47 -41.63 -6.02
N GLY A 118 -4.46 -41.03 -5.36
CA GLY A 118 -4.26 -39.92 -4.41
C GLY A 118 -3.66 -38.67 -5.07
N ARG A 119 -3.76 -38.57 -6.39
CA ARG A 119 -3.10 -37.52 -7.18
C ARG A 119 -3.94 -37.14 -8.40
N PRO A 120 -4.05 -35.84 -8.71
CA PRO A 120 -4.84 -35.40 -9.86
C PRO A 120 -4.21 -35.87 -11.18
N LEU A 121 -5.04 -36.03 -12.21
CA LEU A 121 -4.59 -36.30 -13.57
C LEU A 121 -4.00 -35.03 -14.19
N ILE A 122 -4.70 -33.90 -14.02
CA ILE A 122 -4.33 -32.58 -14.55
C ILE A 122 -4.47 -31.54 -13.45
N GLY A 123 -3.46 -30.69 -13.29
CA GLY A 123 -3.48 -29.57 -12.34
C GLY A 123 -2.16 -29.43 -11.62
N ASP A 124 -1.88 -28.22 -11.15
CA ASP A 124 -0.62 -27.92 -10.45
C ASP A 124 -0.64 -28.45 -9.01
N GLY A 125 0.54 -28.72 -8.47
CA GLY A 125 0.72 -29.17 -7.10
C GLY A 125 0.45 -28.04 -6.10
N MET A 126 -0.10 -28.39 -4.94
CA MET A 126 -0.32 -27.42 -3.86
C MET A 126 1.02 -26.90 -3.32
N ASN A 127 1.15 -25.59 -3.17
CA ASN A 127 2.35 -25.00 -2.57
C ASN A 127 2.43 -25.33 -1.07
N GLY A 128 3.64 -25.53 -0.55
CA GLY A 128 3.87 -25.65 0.88
C GLY A 128 3.55 -24.35 1.61
N ALA A 129 3.05 -24.45 2.85
CA ALA A 129 2.73 -23.27 3.65
C ALA A 129 3.98 -22.43 3.97
N PRO A 130 3.97 -21.11 3.74
CA PRO A 130 5.09 -20.23 4.08
C PRO A 130 5.46 -20.30 5.58
N GLY A 131 6.75 -20.18 5.89
CA GLY A 131 7.28 -20.19 7.26
C GLY A 131 7.30 -21.56 7.96
N THR A 132 6.88 -22.64 7.28
CA THR A 132 6.80 -23.98 7.86
C THR A 132 7.89 -24.93 7.37
N GLY A 133 8.58 -24.60 6.27
CA GLY A 133 9.45 -25.53 5.56
C GLY A 133 8.72 -26.70 4.91
N GLN A 134 7.38 -26.62 4.78
CA GLN A 134 6.59 -27.69 4.17
C GLN A 134 6.94 -27.87 2.69
N ALA A 135 7.10 -29.11 2.25
CA ALA A 135 7.35 -29.40 0.84
C ALA A 135 6.13 -29.07 -0.04
N GLY A 136 6.39 -28.64 -1.27
CA GLY A 136 5.37 -28.50 -2.30
C GLY A 136 4.82 -29.85 -2.73
N GLY A 137 3.51 -29.90 -2.95
CA GLY A 137 2.81 -31.07 -3.46
C GLY A 137 3.19 -31.38 -4.90
N PRO A 138 3.07 -32.65 -5.32
CA PRO A 138 3.33 -33.05 -6.70
C PRO A 138 2.28 -32.48 -7.65
N GLY A 139 2.69 -32.15 -8.87
CA GLY A 139 1.78 -31.83 -9.97
C GLY A 139 0.98 -33.05 -10.46
N GLY A 140 -0.03 -32.75 -11.27
CA GLY A 140 -0.90 -33.72 -11.94
C GLY A 140 -0.09 -34.74 -12.74
N MET A 141 -0.59 -35.97 -12.82
CA MET A 141 0.15 -37.08 -13.43
C MET A 141 0.42 -36.88 -14.92
N LEU A 142 -0.52 -36.32 -15.67
CA LEU A 142 -0.39 -36.06 -17.10
C LEU A 142 0.13 -34.66 -17.36
N TRP A 143 -0.51 -33.65 -16.76
CA TRP A 143 -0.17 -32.25 -16.95
C TRP A 143 -0.26 -31.50 -15.63
N GLY A 144 0.81 -30.81 -15.25
CA GLY A 144 0.80 -29.96 -14.07
C GLY A 144 2.20 -29.71 -13.52
N ASN A 145 2.44 -28.47 -13.12
CA ASN A 145 3.66 -28.09 -12.44
C ASN A 145 3.66 -28.62 -11.01
N GLY A 146 4.84 -28.90 -10.45
CA GLY A 146 4.96 -29.15 -9.02
C GLY A 146 4.74 -27.88 -8.20
N GLY A 147 4.16 -28.02 -7.01
CA GLY A 147 3.99 -26.91 -6.09
C GLY A 147 5.31 -26.40 -5.56
N ALA A 148 5.42 -25.11 -5.27
CA ALA A 148 6.59 -24.54 -4.62
C ALA A 148 6.71 -25.04 -3.16
N GLY A 149 7.93 -25.23 -2.68
CA GLY A 149 8.19 -25.48 -1.27
C GLY A 149 7.94 -24.24 -0.42
N GLY A 150 7.35 -24.41 0.76
CA GLY A 150 7.15 -23.34 1.73
C GLY A 150 8.49 -22.86 2.30
N SER A 151 8.63 -21.56 2.56
CA SER A 151 9.82 -21.03 3.24
C SER A 151 9.96 -21.61 4.64
N GLY A 152 11.19 -21.72 5.14
CA GLY A 152 11.47 -22.13 6.52
C GLY A 152 11.11 -21.02 7.51
N GLY A 153 10.67 -21.41 8.71
CA GLY A 153 10.58 -20.51 9.87
C GLY A 153 11.97 -20.11 10.40
N PRO A 154 12.09 -19.25 11.43
CA PRO A 154 13.39 -18.76 11.88
C PRO A 154 14.43 -19.87 12.14
N GLY A 155 15.57 -19.79 11.45
CA GLY A 155 16.66 -20.77 11.47
C GLY A 155 16.34 -22.15 10.86
N GLN A 156 15.14 -22.38 10.33
CA GLN A 156 14.71 -23.65 9.76
C GLN A 156 14.89 -23.72 8.25
N THR A 157 15.08 -24.94 7.74
CA THR A 157 15.24 -25.21 6.31
C THR A 157 13.96 -24.94 5.53
N GLY A 158 14.10 -24.44 4.30
CA GLY A 158 13.00 -24.31 3.35
C GLY A 158 12.53 -25.65 2.80
N GLY A 159 11.25 -25.74 2.47
CA GLY A 159 10.64 -26.96 1.95
C GLY A 159 11.12 -27.29 0.53
N ALA A 160 11.19 -28.57 0.19
CA ALA A 160 11.50 -28.97 -1.18
C ALA A 160 10.34 -28.60 -2.12
N GLY A 161 10.66 -28.25 -3.37
CA GLY A 161 9.67 -28.09 -4.43
C GLY A 161 9.09 -29.43 -4.86
N GLY A 162 7.80 -29.44 -5.20
CA GLY A 162 7.09 -30.61 -5.69
C GLY A 162 7.57 -31.02 -7.09
N ALA A 163 7.52 -32.31 -7.39
CA ALA A 163 7.82 -32.80 -8.73
C ALA A 163 6.59 -32.65 -9.65
N ALA A 164 6.83 -32.37 -10.93
CA ALA A 164 5.80 -32.49 -11.97
C ALA A 164 5.57 -33.95 -12.40
N GLY A 165 4.46 -34.19 -13.14
CA GLY A 165 4.10 -35.49 -13.69
C GLY A 165 4.79 -35.79 -15.03
N LEU A 166 4.00 -36.05 -16.08
CA LEU A 166 4.53 -36.31 -17.42
C LEU A 166 4.95 -35.02 -18.13
N ILE A 167 4.09 -33.99 -18.07
CA ILE A 167 4.33 -32.65 -18.62
C ILE A 167 4.16 -31.62 -17.51
N GLY A 168 5.15 -30.75 -17.30
CA GLY A 168 5.09 -29.67 -16.32
C GLY A 168 6.45 -29.39 -15.69
N ASN A 169 6.64 -28.20 -15.14
CA ASN A 169 7.89 -27.82 -14.49
C ASN A 169 7.89 -28.27 -13.03
N GLY A 170 9.05 -28.63 -12.51
CA GLY A 170 9.22 -28.85 -11.07
C GLY A 170 9.00 -27.57 -10.29
N GLY A 171 8.42 -27.69 -9.10
CA GLY A 171 8.22 -26.56 -8.21
C GLY A 171 9.54 -26.03 -7.67
N ALA A 172 9.63 -24.72 -7.40
CA ALA A 172 10.82 -24.17 -6.76
C ALA A 172 10.94 -24.66 -5.31
N GLY A 173 12.17 -24.82 -4.81
CA GLY A 173 12.43 -25.02 -3.40
C GLY A 173 12.16 -23.75 -2.60
N GLY A 174 11.65 -23.90 -1.38
CA GLY A 174 11.40 -22.81 -0.45
C GLY A 174 12.70 -22.21 0.09
N ALA A 175 12.70 -20.91 0.37
CA ALA A 175 13.84 -20.27 1.00
C ALA A 175 14.07 -20.80 2.42
N GLY A 176 15.33 -20.88 2.85
CA GLY A 176 15.67 -21.11 4.25
C GLY A 176 15.27 -19.92 5.12
N GLY A 177 14.85 -20.19 6.35
CA GLY A 177 14.43 -19.15 7.28
C GLY A 177 15.60 -18.37 7.85
N VAL A 178 15.39 -17.09 8.14
CA VAL A 178 16.41 -16.20 8.70
C VAL A 178 16.80 -16.67 10.11
N GLY A 179 18.08 -16.66 10.43
CA GLY A 179 18.58 -17.00 11.77
C GLY A 179 18.03 -16.04 12.82
N VAL A 180 17.84 -16.51 14.05
CA VAL A 180 17.32 -15.68 15.15
C VAL A 180 18.31 -14.59 15.54
N THR A 181 17.85 -13.38 15.85
CA THR A 181 18.73 -12.34 16.40
C THR A 181 19.28 -12.76 17.77
N GLY A 182 20.56 -12.49 18.02
CA GLY A 182 21.18 -12.73 19.31
C GLY A 182 20.52 -11.91 20.42
N THR A 183 20.57 -12.42 21.65
CA THR A 183 19.96 -11.73 22.80
C THR A 183 20.73 -10.45 23.17
N THR A 184 20.04 -9.41 23.65
CA THR A 184 20.74 -8.23 24.19
C THR A 184 21.60 -8.59 25.41
N GLY A 185 22.81 -8.05 25.47
CA GLY A 185 23.75 -8.28 26.57
C GLY A 185 23.27 -7.66 27.90
N PRO A 186 23.60 -8.25 29.06
CA PRO A 186 23.46 -7.57 30.35
C PRO A 186 24.33 -6.31 30.43
N ALA A 187 24.03 -5.37 31.34
CA ALA A 187 24.75 -4.09 31.44
C ALA A 187 26.30 -4.25 31.44
N GLY A 188 26.96 -3.56 30.51
CA GLY A 188 28.41 -3.63 30.27
C GLY A 188 28.93 -4.92 29.64
N GLN A 189 28.06 -5.83 29.18
CA GLN A 189 28.43 -7.11 28.57
C GLN A 189 28.05 -7.19 27.09
N VAL A 190 28.78 -8.01 26.35
CA VAL A 190 28.59 -8.19 24.91
C VAL A 190 27.23 -8.84 24.61
N GLY A 191 26.60 -8.45 23.50
CA GLY A 191 25.38 -9.09 23.01
C GLY A 191 25.59 -10.55 22.59
N GLY A 192 24.51 -11.33 22.55
CA GLY A 192 24.52 -12.73 22.14
C GLY A 192 24.85 -12.92 20.66
N ILE A 193 25.29 -14.11 20.28
CA ILE A 193 25.57 -14.45 18.88
C ILE A 193 24.26 -14.63 18.12
N GLY A 194 24.18 -14.12 16.89
CA GLY A 194 23.05 -14.40 15.99
C GLY A 194 22.97 -15.87 15.59
N GLY A 195 21.76 -16.40 15.46
CA GLY A 195 21.50 -17.77 15.03
C GLY A 195 21.87 -18.00 13.56
N THR A 196 22.15 -19.24 13.17
CA THR A 196 22.43 -19.58 11.77
C THR A 196 21.16 -19.50 10.93
N GLY A 197 21.28 -19.03 9.68
CA GLY A 197 20.20 -19.12 8.70
C GLY A 197 19.92 -20.58 8.31
N GLY A 198 18.66 -20.91 8.06
CA GLY A 198 18.27 -22.24 7.59
C GLY A 198 18.69 -22.47 6.15
N ALA A 199 18.88 -23.72 5.73
CA ALA A 199 19.21 -24.00 4.33
C ALA A 199 18.00 -23.80 3.40
N GLY A 200 18.25 -23.51 2.12
CA GLY A 200 17.21 -23.50 1.10
C GLY A 200 16.74 -24.92 0.75
N GLY A 201 15.47 -25.05 0.40
CA GLY A 201 14.88 -26.31 -0.05
C GLY A 201 15.34 -26.69 -1.45
N ALA A 202 15.43 -27.98 -1.76
CA ALA A 202 15.75 -28.41 -3.11
C ALA A 202 14.61 -28.10 -4.09
N GLY A 203 14.94 -27.82 -5.34
CA GLY A 203 13.97 -27.69 -6.42
C GLY A 203 13.35 -29.03 -6.82
N GLY A 204 12.09 -29.00 -7.20
CA GLY A 204 11.33 -30.16 -7.66
C GLY A 204 11.77 -30.63 -9.05
N ARG A 205 11.54 -31.90 -9.37
CA ARG A 205 11.88 -32.45 -10.69
C ARG A 205 10.89 -31.98 -11.75
N GLY A 206 11.40 -31.66 -12.94
CA GLY A 206 10.59 -31.43 -14.13
C GLY A 206 9.87 -32.69 -14.60
N GLY A 207 8.85 -32.50 -15.43
CA GLY A 207 7.99 -33.57 -15.91
C GLY A 207 8.76 -34.54 -16.78
N LEU A 208 8.45 -35.83 -16.67
CA LEU A 208 9.25 -36.91 -17.26
C LEU A 208 9.55 -36.70 -18.76
N LEU A 209 8.55 -36.27 -19.54
CA LEU A 209 8.71 -36.03 -20.97
C LEU A 209 9.10 -34.58 -21.25
N TRP A 210 8.38 -33.62 -20.67
CA TRP A 210 8.61 -32.20 -20.92
C TRP A 210 8.44 -31.38 -19.65
N GLY A 211 9.46 -30.58 -19.34
CA GLY A 211 9.41 -29.63 -18.24
C GLY A 211 10.77 -29.45 -17.55
N ASN A 212 11.02 -28.23 -17.13
CA ASN A 212 12.26 -27.86 -16.48
C ASN A 212 12.25 -28.31 -15.01
N GLY A 213 13.43 -28.57 -14.47
CA GLY A 213 13.59 -28.72 -13.02
C GLY A 213 13.30 -27.40 -12.32
N GLY A 214 12.68 -27.47 -11.15
CA GLY A 214 12.47 -26.32 -10.29
C GLY A 214 13.79 -25.81 -9.74
N THR A 215 13.91 -24.50 -9.53
CA THR A 215 15.10 -23.92 -8.89
C THR A 215 15.19 -24.33 -7.43
N GLY A 216 16.39 -24.48 -6.89
CA GLY A 216 16.60 -24.59 -5.45
C GLY A 216 16.26 -23.28 -4.75
N GLY A 217 15.77 -23.39 -3.52
CA GLY A 217 15.51 -22.24 -2.66
C GLY A 217 16.81 -21.61 -2.19
N VAL A 218 16.81 -20.31 -1.97
CA VAL A 218 17.95 -19.61 -1.39
C VAL A 218 18.15 -20.00 0.08
N GLY A 219 19.40 -20.03 0.53
CA GLY A 219 19.71 -20.17 1.95
C GLY A 219 19.24 -18.95 2.75
N GLY A 220 18.81 -19.19 3.98
CA GLY A 220 18.39 -18.15 4.91
C GLY A 220 19.57 -17.30 5.36
N ILE A 221 19.33 -16.01 5.56
CA ILE A 221 20.35 -15.10 6.09
C ILE A 221 20.63 -15.46 7.55
N GLY A 222 21.88 -15.37 7.99
CA GLY A 222 22.24 -15.51 9.40
C GLY A 222 21.59 -14.42 10.26
N GLY A 223 21.20 -14.76 11.48
CA GLY A 223 20.63 -13.80 12.42
C GLY A 223 21.63 -12.72 12.78
N THR A 224 21.15 -11.50 13.00
CA THR A 224 22.01 -10.42 13.51
C THR A 224 22.50 -10.75 14.91
N GLY A 225 23.70 -10.29 15.26
CA GLY A 225 24.16 -10.38 16.64
C GLY A 225 23.30 -9.52 17.56
N GLY A 226 23.21 -9.91 18.83
CA GLY A 226 22.46 -9.17 19.83
C GLY A 226 23.10 -7.82 20.13
N VAL A 227 22.29 -6.85 20.53
CA VAL A 227 22.78 -5.53 20.95
C VAL A 227 23.60 -5.70 22.25
N GLY A 228 24.68 -4.96 22.39
CA GLY A 228 25.44 -4.94 23.63
C GLY A 228 24.64 -4.37 24.80
N GLY A 229 24.96 -4.75 26.03
CA GLY A 229 24.23 -4.24 27.17
C GLY A 229 24.44 -2.75 27.42
N PRO A 230 23.46 -2.08 28.05
CA PRO A 230 23.58 -0.66 28.41
C PRO A 230 24.77 -0.43 29.35
N ALA A 231 25.15 0.83 29.56
CA ALA A 231 26.26 1.16 30.46
C ALA A 231 26.06 0.56 31.87
N ASN A 232 27.08 -0.12 32.40
CA ASN A 232 27.08 -0.55 33.81
C ASN A 232 27.38 0.62 34.76
N ALA A 233 27.41 0.37 36.08
CA ALA A 233 27.67 1.40 37.08
C ALA A 233 29.05 2.10 36.94
N ALA A 234 29.98 1.50 36.20
CA ALA A 234 31.28 2.07 35.86
C ALA A 234 31.30 2.81 34.49
N GLY A 235 30.14 2.96 33.84
CA GLY A 235 30.01 3.63 32.53
C GLY A 235 30.42 2.78 31.34
N VAL A 236 30.74 1.49 31.52
CA VAL A 236 31.15 0.59 30.44
C VAL A 236 29.92 0.10 29.68
N VAL A 237 29.84 0.38 28.38
CA VAL A 237 28.82 -0.16 27.47
C VAL A 237 29.25 -1.52 26.92
N GLY A 238 28.29 -2.42 26.74
CA GLY A 238 28.51 -3.68 26.05
C GLY A 238 28.68 -3.46 24.54
N ALA A 239 29.61 -4.18 23.91
CA ALA A 239 29.67 -4.25 22.44
C ALA A 239 28.56 -5.17 21.91
N GLY A 240 28.15 -5.01 20.65
CA GLY A 240 27.22 -5.97 20.06
C GLY A 240 27.85 -7.35 19.83
N GLY A 241 27.01 -8.38 19.84
CA GLY A 241 27.42 -9.75 19.53
C GLY A 241 27.73 -9.93 18.05
N PRO A 242 28.50 -10.95 17.66
CA PRO A 242 28.68 -11.29 16.26
C PRO A 242 27.39 -11.88 15.66
N GLY A 243 27.15 -11.66 14.37
CA GLY A 243 26.04 -12.29 13.66
C GLY A 243 26.25 -13.77 13.39
N GLY A 244 25.17 -14.46 13.04
CA GLY A 244 25.18 -15.87 12.67
C GLY A 244 25.59 -16.09 11.22
N THR A 245 25.96 -17.33 10.88
CA THR A 245 26.28 -17.69 9.49
C THR A 245 25.00 -17.83 8.65
N GLY A 246 25.09 -17.53 7.35
CA GLY A 246 24.00 -17.83 6.43
C GLY A 246 23.83 -19.34 6.21
N GLY A 247 22.65 -19.74 5.78
CA GLY A 247 22.34 -21.11 5.39
C GLY A 247 22.77 -21.39 3.94
N LEU A 248 22.98 -22.66 3.60
CA LEU A 248 23.33 -23.03 2.22
C LEU A 248 22.11 -22.95 1.29
N GLY A 249 22.34 -22.66 0.02
CA GLY A 249 21.32 -22.74 -1.02
C GLY A 249 20.90 -24.18 -1.31
N GLY A 250 19.65 -24.36 -1.69
CA GLY A 250 19.10 -25.64 -2.09
C GLY A 250 19.59 -26.06 -3.48
N ALA A 251 19.75 -27.36 -3.72
CA ALA A 251 20.07 -27.86 -5.05
C ALA A 251 18.91 -27.62 -6.03
N GLY A 252 19.24 -27.38 -7.31
CA GLY A 252 18.25 -27.33 -8.37
C GLY A 252 17.65 -28.70 -8.68
N GLY A 253 16.42 -28.71 -9.16
CA GLY A 253 15.70 -29.90 -9.57
C GLY A 253 16.22 -30.47 -10.89
N ALA A 254 16.12 -31.79 -11.05
CA ALA A 254 16.47 -32.43 -12.31
C ALA A 254 15.45 -32.09 -13.42
N PRO A 255 15.87 -31.97 -14.69
CA PRO A 255 14.98 -31.76 -15.82
C PRO A 255 14.20 -33.02 -16.22
N GLY A 256 13.15 -32.80 -17.01
CA GLY A 256 12.55 -33.80 -17.90
C GLY A 256 13.40 -34.09 -19.14
N LEU A 257 12.97 -35.06 -19.95
CA LEU A 257 13.70 -35.47 -21.18
C LEU A 257 13.99 -34.29 -22.13
N PHE A 258 13.05 -33.36 -22.27
CA PHE A 258 13.19 -32.15 -23.09
C PHE A 258 13.28 -30.85 -22.26
N GLY A 259 13.60 -30.95 -20.97
CA GLY A 259 13.68 -29.81 -20.05
C GLY A 259 15.11 -29.39 -19.72
N THR A 260 15.25 -28.22 -19.11
CA THR A 260 16.50 -27.73 -18.52
C THR A 260 16.53 -27.93 -17.01
N ALA A 261 17.71 -28.21 -16.46
CA ALA A 261 17.85 -28.41 -15.02
C ALA A 261 17.54 -27.12 -14.27
N GLY A 262 16.97 -27.27 -13.08
CA GLY A 262 16.81 -26.17 -12.15
C GLY A 262 18.16 -25.64 -11.70
N HIS A 263 18.25 -24.33 -11.48
CA HIS A 263 19.43 -23.71 -10.92
C HIS A 263 19.47 -23.97 -9.41
N ALA A 264 20.66 -24.13 -8.83
CA ALA A 264 20.81 -24.14 -7.38
C ALA A 264 20.44 -22.76 -6.81
N GLY A 265 19.88 -22.75 -5.61
CA GLY A 265 19.69 -21.53 -4.84
C GLY A 265 21.04 -20.98 -4.39
N ALA A 266 21.12 -19.67 -4.21
CA ALA A 266 22.29 -19.04 -3.61
C ALA A 266 22.36 -19.34 -2.11
N ASP A 267 23.58 -19.37 -1.57
CA ASP A 267 23.79 -19.37 -0.12
C ASP A 267 23.30 -18.06 0.50
N GLY A 268 22.76 -18.16 1.70
CA GLY A 268 22.39 -17.02 2.53
C GLY A 268 23.63 -16.26 3.00
N THR A 269 23.48 -14.95 3.16
CA THR A 269 24.56 -14.11 3.70
C THR A 269 24.68 -14.28 5.21
N HIS A 270 25.85 -13.96 5.76
CA HIS A 270 26.06 -13.92 7.20
C HIS A 270 25.28 -12.74 7.81
N GLY A 271 24.76 -12.93 9.02
CA GLY A 271 24.14 -11.87 9.78
C GLY A 271 25.18 -10.83 10.20
N GLY A 272 24.78 -9.56 10.23
CA GLY A 272 25.63 -8.49 10.74
C GLY A 272 25.86 -8.61 12.25
N SER A 273 26.98 -8.06 12.74
CA SER A 273 27.18 -7.88 14.18
C SER A 273 26.10 -6.98 14.77
N GLY A 274 25.71 -7.24 16.01
CA GLY A 274 24.83 -6.37 16.76
C GLY A 274 25.47 -5.00 17.00
N ALA A 275 24.63 -4.00 17.28
CA ALA A 275 25.11 -2.69 17.69
C ALA A 275 25.65 -2.73 19.13
N SER A 276 26.60 -1.85 19.45
CA SER A 276 26.97 -1.57 20.84
C SER A 276 25.79 -1.03 21.62
N GLY A 277 25.72 -1.30 22.93
CA GLY A 277 24.69 -0.76 23.80
C GLY A 277 24.70 0.76 23.80
N GLY A 278 23.52 1.37 23.84
CA GLY A 278 23.39 2.82 23.84
C GLY A 278 23.87 3.45 25.15
N THR A 279 24.66 4.52 25.06
CA THR A 279 24.72 5.53 26.12
C THR A 279 23.39 6.28 26.04
N GLY A 280 22.41 5.96 26.89
CA GLY A 280 21.08 6.58 26.84
C GLY A 280 21.16 8.08 26.58
N GLY A 281 20.78 8.49 25.37
CA GLY A 281 20.86 9.87 24.91
C GLY A 281 19.56 10.59 25.22
N GLY A 282 19.62 11.65 26.03
CA GLY A 282 18.52 12.62 26.18
C GLY A 282 18.14 13.22 24.82
N GLY A 283 16.90 13.60 24.54
CA GLY A 283 15.94 14.24 25.41
C GLY A 283 15.56 15.56 24.75
N GLY A 284 14.52 15.53 23.90
CA GLY A 284 13.94 16.70 23.26
C GLY A 284 12.46 16.49 23.03
N GLY A 285 11.63 16.81 24.03
CA GLY A 285 10.15 16.78 23.93
C GLY A 285 9.43 15.71 24.76
N GLY A 286 10.15 14.75 25.35
CA GLY A 286 9.55 13.69 26.18
C GLY A 286 9.04 12.46 25.40
N PHE A 287 9.26 12.38 24.09
CA PHE A 287 8.94 11.21 23.29
C PHE A 287 9.97 10.08 23.47
N THR A 288 9.51 8.84 23.52
CA THR A 288 10.29 7.61 23.50
C THR A 288 10.01 6.88 22.19
N THR A 289 11.05 6.59 21.40
CA THR A 289 10.92 5.79 20.17
C THR A 289 10.58 4.35 20.52
N ILE A 290 9.46 3.86 19.98
CA ILE A 290 8.96 2.49 20.21
C ILE A 290 9.18 1.57 19.00
N TRP A 291 9.49 2.14 17.85
CA TRP A 291 9.85 1.42 16.64
C TRP A 291 10.55 2.38 15.66
N ARG A 292 11.54 1.87 14.92
CA ARG A 292 12.26 2.63 13.90
C ARG A 292 12.86 1.69 12.86
N ASP A 293 12.83 2.11 11.60
CA ASP A 293 13.59 1.50 10.50
C ASP A 293 14.36 2.60 9.79
N ASP A 294 15.69 2.46 9.74
CA ASP A 294 16.63 3.38 9.09
C ASP A 294 17.06 2.87 7.70
N PHE A 295 16.42 1.81 7.19
CA PHE A 295 16.63 1.26 5.84
C PHE A 295 18.09 0.99 5.48
N THR A 296 18.90 0.64 6.48
CA THR A 296 20.30 0.30 6.29
C THR A 296 20.43 -1.04 5.61
N GLY A 297 21.20 -1.10 4.52
CA GLY A 297 21.48 -2.35 3.81
C GLY A 297 22.23 -2.10 2.51
N SER A 298 22.62 -3.17 1.83
CA SER A 298 23.32 -3.06 0.55
C SER A 298 22.40 -2.63 -0.57
N ALA A 299 22.93 -1.91 -1.57
CA ALA A 299 22.19 -1.51 -2.75
C ALA A 299 21.49 -2.70 -3.44
N GLY A 300 20.22 -2.53 -3.82
CA GLY A 300 19.40 -3.53 -4.48
C GLY A 300 18.84 -4.63 -3.57
N SER A 301 19.08 -4.57 -2.26
CA SER A 301 18.49 -5.52 -1.31
C SER A 301 17.01 -5.20 -1.03
N PRO A 302 16.18 -6.21 -0.72
CA PRO A 302 14.80 -5.98 -0.32
C PRO A 302 14.72 -5.31 1.06
N VAL A 303 13.54 -4.79 1.42
CA VAL A 303 13.28 -4.31 2.78
C VAL A 303 13.31 -5.47 3.79
N ASN A 304 13.56 -5.15 5.06
CA ASN A 304 13.54 -6.14 6.13
C ASN A 304 12.12 -6.72 6.30
N GLY A 305 11.92 -7.97 5.90
CA GLY A 305 10.62 -8.65 6.00
C GLY A 305 10.12 -8.87 7.44
N SER A 306 10.97 -8.69 8.45
CA SER A 306 10.53 -8.66 9.85
C SER A 306 9.79 -7.36 10.19
N ASN A 307 10.13 -6.28 9.50
CA ASN A 307 9.52 -4.96 9.66
C ASN A 307 8.39 -4.73 8.66
N TRP A 308 8.48 -5.29 7.45
CA TRP A 308 7.62 -4.92 6.32
C TRP A 308 6.97 -6.12 5.63
N LEU A 309 5.71 -5.97 5.26
CA LEU A 309 4.94 -6.81 4.35
C LEU A 309 4.88 -6.15 2.97
N TYR A 310 4.76 -6.95 1.92
CA TYR A 310 4.49 -6.47 0.58
C TYR A 310 3.03 -6.67 0.23
N ASP A 311 2.43 -5.59 -0.25
CA ASP A 311 1.13 -5.60 -0.89
C ASP A 311 1.31 -5.86 -2.39
N LEU A 312 0.55 -6.81 -2.93
CA LEU A 312 0.79 -7.35 -4.27
C LEU A 312 -0.42 -7.18 -5.19
N GLY A 313 -0.16 -6.91 -6.47
CA GLY A 313 -1.19 -6.78 -7.49
C GLY A 313 -1.96 -5.46 -7.40
N HIS A 314 -3.27 -5.55 -7.63
CA HIS A 314 -4.16 -4.39 -7.75
C HIS A 314 -5.14 -4.26 -6.56
N GLY A 315 -4.82 -4.83 -5.41
CA GLY A 315 -5.68 -4.77 -4.23
C GLY A 315 -5.35 -5.85 -3.21
N TYR A 316 -5.81 -5.68 -1.97
CA TYR A 316 -5.74 -6.76 -0.98
C TYR A 316 -6.49 -8.01 -1.46
N PRO A 317 -6.12 -9.21 -1.01
CA PRO A 317 -6.92 -10.41 -1.22
C PRO A 317 -8.36 -10.22 -0.72
N GLY A 318 -9.33 -10.22 -1.64
CA GLY A 318 -10.74 -9.98 -1.32
C GLY A 318 -11.10 -8.51 -1.03
N GLY A 319 -10.15 -7.59 -1.15
CA GLY A 319 -10.37 -6.15 -1.01
C GLY A 319 -10.88 -5.48 -2.28
N ALA A 320 -10.94 -4.15 -2.25
CA ALA A 320 -11.38 -3.35 -3.39
C ALA A 320 -10.42 -3.49 -4.60
N SER A 321 -10.99 -3.58 -5.80
CA SER A 321 -10.21 -3.60 -7.04
C SER A 321 -9.48 -2.28 -7.26
N ASN A 322 -8.28 -2.34 -7.84
CA ASN A 322 -7.40 -1.19 -8.09
C ASN A 322 -7.23 -0.34 -6.83
N TRP A 323 -6.97 -1.03 -5.71
CA TRP A 323 -6.79 -0.46 -4.37
C TRP A 323 -7.92 0.47 -3.90
N GLY A 324 -9.09 0.42 -4.53
CA GLY A 324 -10.23 1.31 -4.25
C GLY A 324 -10.11 2.71 -4.86
N THR A 325 -8.99 3.05 -5.49
CA THR A 325 -8.67 4.41 -5.97
C THR A 325 -8.71 4.53 -7.50
N GLY A 326 -8.72 3.39 -8.22
CA GLY A 326 -8.61 3.36 -9.67
C GLY A 326 -7.19 3.60 -10.19
N GLU A 327 -6.17 3.44 -9.34
CA GLU A 327 -4.77 3.37 -9.75
C GLU A 327 -4.50 2.16 -10.67
N ILE A 328 -3.43 2.21 -11.47
CA ILE A 328 -3.27 1.31 -12.63
C ILE A 328 -2.06 0.38 -12.56
N GLU A 329 -1.17 0.60 -11.61
CA GLU A 329 0.01 -0.21 -11.38
C GLU A 329 -0.32 -1.53 -10.70
N SER A 330 0.47 -2.54 -11.02
CA SER A 330 0.55 -3.75 -10.22
C SER A 330 1.65 -3.58 -9.17
N MET A 331 1.30 -3.64 -7.89
CA MET A 331 2.27 -3.60 -6.79
C MET A 331 3.06 -4.91 -6.76
N THR A 332 4.38 -4.82 -6.57
CA THR A 332 5.26 -5.99 -6.58
C THR A 332 6.22 -6.00 -5.40
N ASN A 333 6.76 -7.18 -5.09
CA ASN A 333 7.89 -7.36 -4.18
C ASN A 333 9.24 -7.44 -4.92
N SER A 334 9.29 -7.03 -6.19
CA SER A 334 10.53 -7.00 -6.96
C SER A 334 11.44 -5.91 -6.44
N THR A 335 12.73 -6.18 -6.33
CA THR A 335 13.77 -5.16 -6.06
C THR A 335 13.95 -4.19 -7.23
N ASN A 336 13.27 -4.41 -8.36
CA ASN A 336 13.12 -3.36 -9.37
C ASN A 336 12.20 -2.23 -8.88
N ASN A 337 11.20 -2.54 -8.04
CA ASN A 337 10.25 -1.56 -7.51
C ASN A 337 10.55 -1.15 -6.08
N VAL A 338 10.96 -2.07 -5.20
CA VAL A 338 11.18 -1.79 -3.77
C VAL A 338 12.53 -2.33 -3.33
N TYR A 339 13.47 -1.44 -3.05
CA TYR A 339 14.84 -1.83 -2.72
C TYR A 339 15.55 -0.81 -1.85
N LEU A 340 16.58 -1.23 -1.14
CA LEU A 340 17.50 -0.33 -0.44
C LEU A 340 18.54 0.19 -1.44
N ASP A 341 18.85 1.48 -1.41
CA ASP A 341 19.75 2.12 -2.38
C ASP A 341 21.24 1.95 -2.05
N GLY A 342 21.57 1.47 -0.85
CA GLY A 342 22.94 1.30 -0.35
C GLY A 342 23.47 2.47 0.46
N ASN A 343 22.74 3.57 0.56
CA ASN A 343 23.11 4.80 1.28
C ASN A 343 22.29 5.01 2.55
N GLY A 344 21.51 4.00 2.96
CA GLY A 344 20.59 4.10 4.09
C GLY A 344 19.20 4.58 3.70
N HIS A 345 18.77 4.35 2.46
CA HIS A 345 17.44 4.75 2.00
C HIS A 345 16.69 3.58 1.37
N LEU A 346 15.39 3.51 1.65
CA LEU A 346 14.44 2.75 0.85
C LEU A 346 14.10 3.54 -0.42
N ALA A 347 14.06 2.86 -1.56
CA ALA A 347 13.55 3.36 -2.83
C ALA A 347 12.29 2.61 -3.25
N ILE A 348 11.19 3.33 -3.44
CA ILE A 348 9.96 2.83 -4.08
C ILE A 348 9.85 3.44 -5.47
N LYS A 349 10.07 2.63 -6.51
CA LYS A 349 10.28 3.03 -7.90
C LYS A 349 9.17 2.49 -8.82
N PRO A 350 8.26 3.35 -9.29
CA PRO A 350 7.33 3.00 -10.35
C PRO A 350 8.07 2.74 -11.67
N ILE A 351 7.73 1.66 -12.36
CA ILE A 351 8.32 1.28 -13.64
C ILE A 351 7.22 1.07 -14.67
N ARG A 352 7.37 1.71 -15.83
CA ARG A 352 6.57 1.47 -17.02
C ARG A 352 7.32 0.53 -17.98
N ASP A 353 6.71 -0.59 -18.33
CA ASP A 353 7.28 -1.50 -19.32
C ASP A 353 7.08 -1.01 -20.77
N ALA A 354 7.63 -1.75 -21.73
CA ALA A 354 7.52 -1.43 -23.15
C ALA A 354 6.07 -1.53 -23.69
N SER A 355 5.22 -2.34 -23.05
CA SER A 355 3.80 -2.49 -23.36
C SER A 355 2.94 -1.38 -22.73
N GLY A 356 3.53 -0.57 -21.85
CA GLY A 356 2.90 0.53 -21.16
C GLY A 356 2.23 0.18 -19.84
N ASN A 357 2.44 -1.03 -19.32
CA ASN A 357 1.96 -1.43 -18.01
C ASN A 357 2.85 -0.81 -16.93
N TRP A 358 2.25 -0.43 -15.80
CA TRP A 358 2.97 0.09 -14.65
C TRP A 358 3.11 -0.96 -13.56
N THR A 359 4.27 -0.96 -12.92
CA THR A 359 4.53 -1.66 -11.67
C THR A 359 5.04 -0.66 -10.65
N SER A 360 4.79 -0.92 -9.37
CA SER A 360 5.32 -0.09 -8.28
C SER A 360 5.46 -0.92 -7.01
N GLY A 361 5.69 -0.25 -5.88
CA GLY A 361 5.77 -0.85 -4.57
C GLY A 361 4.75 -0.26 -3.61
N ARG A 362 4.21 -1.14 -2.77
CA ARG A 362 3.42 -0.82 -1.59
C ARG A 362 3.84 -1.77 -0.47
N ILE A 363 4.27 -1.21 0.64
CA ILE A 363 4.71 -1.97 1.81
C ILE A 363 4.02 -1.48 3.06
N GLU A 364 3.78 -2.39 3.99
CA GLU A 364 3.15 -2.08 5.27
C GLU A 364 3.97 -2.62 6.44
N THR A 365 3.92 -1.97 7.60
CA THR A 365 4.59 -2.51 8.78
C THR A 365 3.98 -3.84 9.23
N GLN A 366 4.80 -4.82 9.60
CA GLN A 366 4.33 -6.04 10.25
C GLN A 366 3.56 -5.73 11.53
N ARG A 367 4.05 -4.76 12.31
CA ARG A 367 3.34 -4.23 13.48
C ARG A 367 2.09 -3.47 13.08
N THR A 368 1.03 -3.69 13.83
CA THR A 368 -0.27 -2.99 13.74
C THR A 368 -0.62 -2.28 15.04
N ASP A 369 0.25 -2.33 16.05
CA ASP A 369 -0.03 -1.93 17.42
C ASP A 369 0.43 -0.50 17.76
N PHE A 370 0.70 0.34 16.75
CA PHE A 370 1.07 1.73 16.98
C PHE A 370 -0.14 2.53 17.44
N ALA A 371 -0.21 2.80 18.74
CA ALA A 371 -1.33 3.51 19.36
C ALA A 371 -0.83 4.61 20.30
N ALA A 372 -1.61 5.68 20.41
CA ALA A 372 -1.39 6.69 21.44
C ALA A 372 -1.78 6.12 22.81
N PRO A 373 -0.88 6.18 23.82
CA PRO A 373 -1.25 5.85 25.19
C PRO A 373 -2.44 6.69 25.65
N THR A 374 -3.25 6.17 26.57
CA THR A 374 -4.32 6.97 27.19
C THR A 374 -3.72 8.18 27.89
N GLY A 375 -4.15 9.39 27.54
CA GLY A 375 -3.57 10.63 28.06
C GLY A 375 -2.19 10.98 27.48
N GLY A 376 -1.70 10.21 26.51
CA GLY A 376 -0.41 10.40 25.85
C GLY A 376 -0.55 10.84 24.40
N VAL A 377 0.57 10.79 23.68
CA VAL A 377 0.72 11.21 22.29
C VAL A 377 1.43 10.11 21.52
N LEU A 378 0.90 9.73 20.37
CA LEU A 378 1.61 8.95 19.35
C LEU A 378 2.18 9.91 18.31
N ARG A 379 3.44 9.71 17.90
CA ARG A 379 4.05 10.38 16.76
C ARG A 379 4.54 9.34 15.76
N ILE A 380 4.08 9.44 14.51
CA ILE A 380 4.56 8.65 13.37
C ILE A 380 5.25 9.63 12.42
N GLU A 381 6.49 9.34 12.05
CA GLU A 381 7.36 10.25 11.30
C GLU A 381 8.19 9.52 10.26
N ALA A 382 8.42 10.15 9.12
CA ALA A 382 9.37 9.68 8.12
C ALA A 382 10.14 10.84 7.48
N SER A 383 11.40 10.59 7.12
CA SER A 383 12.22 11.49 6.30
C SER A 383 12.17 11.00 4.85
N ILE A 384 11.56 11.78 3.96
CA ILE A 384 11.21 11.37 2.60
C ILE A 384 11.67 12.42 1.58
N GLN A 385 12.24 11.97 0.47
CA GLN A 385 12.36 12.72 -0.78
C GLN A 385 11.32 12.17 -1.76
N GLN A 386 10.45 13.05 -2.27
CA GLN A 386 9.42 12.69 -3.25
C GLN A 386 10.07 12.31 -4.60
N PRO A 387 9.38 11.54 -5.46
CA PRO A 387 9.89 11.20 -6.80
C PRO A 387 10.32 12.43 -7.58
N ASP A 388 11.53 12.41 -8.15
CA ASP A 388 12.14 13.51 -8.90
C ASP A 388 11.49 13.70 -10.29
N VAL A 389 10.25 14.19 -10.25
CA VAL A 389 9.41 14.55 -11.39
C VAL A 389 8.73 15.88 -11.12
N ASN A 390 8.36 16.58 -12.19
CA ASN A 390 7.64 17.85 -12.12
C ASN A 390 6.23 17.74 -12.73
N THR A 391 5.47 18.82 -12.72
CA THR A 391 4.08 18.85 -13.21
C THR A 391 3.90 18.56 -14.70
N THR A 392 4.98 18.51 -15.49
CA THR A 392 4.95 18.12 -16.91
C THR A 392 5.14 16.62 -17.08
N ASN A 393 6.09 16.03 -16.34
CA ASN A 393 6.54 14.65 -16.56
C ASN A 393 6.22 13.70 -15.39
N GLY A 394 5.56 14.20 -14.34
CA GLY A 394 5.13 13.46 -13.15
C GLY A 394 3.64 13.18 -13.12
N LYS A 395 2.88 13.51 -14.17
CA LYS A 395 1.43 13.25 -14.26
C LYS A 395 1.14 11.79 -13.93
N GLY A 396 0.24 11.54 -12.98
CA GLY A 396 -0.12 10.21 -12.48
C GLY A 396 0.72 9.71 -11.29
N TYR A 397 1.88 10.27 -10.96
CA TYR A 397 2.59 9.88 -9.73
C TYR A 397 1.75 10.22 -8.50
N TRP A 398 1.69 9.29 -7.54
CA TRP A 398 1.04 9.48 -6.24
C TRP A 398 1.85 8.79 -5.13
N PRO A 399 2.99 9.36 -4.71
CA PRO A 399 3.70 8.94 -3.50
C PRO A 399 2.84 9.18 -2.25
N ALA A 400 2.82 8.20 -1.35
CA ALA A 400 2.09 8.27 -0.09
C ALA A 400 2.87 7.62 1.07
N PHE A 401 2.75 8.26 2.22
CA PHE A 401 3.15 7.77 3.55
C PHE A 401 1.99 8.02 4.50
N TRP A 402 1.44 6.94 5.03
CA TRP A 402 0.16 6.97 5.73
C TRP A 402 0.03 5.82 6.71
N ALA A 403 -1.05 5.80 7.48
CA ALA A 403 -1.33 4.74 8.44
C ALA A 403 -2.80 4.35 8.41
N LEU A 404 -3.09 3.06 8.59
CA LEU A 404 -4.44 2.51 8.58
C LEU A 404 -4.71 1.73 9.87
N GLY A 405 -5.92 1.82 10.39
CA GLY A 405 -6.29 1.16 11.64
C GLY A 405 -6.12 -0.36 11.58
N ASP A 406 -5.63 -0.94 12.67
CA ASP A 406 -5.20 -2.35 12.77
C ASP A 406 -6.21 -3.38 12.25
N ALA A 407 -7.49 -3.19 12.54
CA ALA A 407 -8.55 -4.10 12.16
C ALA A 407 -8.86 -4.08 10.65
N ALA A 408 -8.26 -3.17 9.87
CA ALA A 408 -8.37 -3.19 8.42
C ALA A 408 -7.67 -4.38 7.77
N ARG A 409 -6.48 -4.74 8.27
CA ARG A 409 -5.64 -5.80 7.69
C ARG A 409 -6.33 -7.16 7.60
N PRO A 410 -6.95 -7.72 8.67
CA PRO A 410 -7.56 -9.05 8.59
C PRO A 410 -8.77 -9.14 7.67
N VAL A 411 -9.36 -8.00 7.25
CA VAL A 411 -10.57 -7.96 6.43
C VAL A 411 -10.34 -7.34 5.05
N GLY A 412 -9.08 -7.16 4.64
CA GLY A 412 -8.75 -6.54 3.35
C GLY A 412 -9.31 -5.12 3.21
N ALA A 413 -9.30 -4.36 4.31
CA ALA A 413 -9.82 -2.99 4.43
C ALA A 413 -11.31 -2.81 4.09
N SER A 414 -12.13 -3.86 4.13
CA SER A 414 -13.58 -3.75 3.86
C SER A 414 -14.36 -2.93 4.90
N ASN A 415 -13.73 -2.58 6.02
CA ASN A 415 -14.24 -1.71 7.09
C ASN A 415 -13.80 -0.25 6.96
N TRP A 416 -13.06 0.10 5.91
CA TRP A 416 -12.81 1.49 5.54
C TRP A 416 -14.14 2.22 5.20
N PRO A 417 -14.32 3.49 5.58
CA PRO A 417 -13.37 4.38 6.26
C PRO A 417 -13.47 4.32 7.79
N SER A 418 -14.45 3.58 8.33
CA SER A 418 -14.81 3.63 9.76
C SER A 418 -13.67 3.31 10.73
N ILE A 419 -12.69 2.51 10.28
CA ILE A 419 -11.52 2.07 11.05
C ILE A 419 -10.40 3.12 11.12
N GLY A 420 -10.53 4.24 10.42
CA GLY A 420 -9.57 5.34 10.47
C GLY A 420 -8.36 5.17 9.54
N GLU A 421 -8.12 6.19 8.73
CA GLU A 421 -6.94 6.34 7.87
C GLU A 421 -6.27 7.69 8.19
N LEU A 422 -4.95 7.69 8.32
CA LEU A 422 -4.13 8.86 8.62
C LEU A 422 -3.13 9.07 7.49
N ASP A 423 -3.45 9.94 6.55
CA ASP A 423 -2.55 10.31 5.45
C ASP A 423 -1.55 11.35 5.94
N ILE A 424 -0.31 10.93 6.17
CA ILE A 424 0.72 11.76 6.78
C ILE A 424 1.40 12.63 5.72
N MET A 425 1.66 12.04 4.55
CA MET A 425 2.16 12.72 3.36
C MET A 425 1.57 12.05 2.14
N GLU A 426 0.77 12.80 1.39
CA GLU A 426 0.45 12.49 0.00
C GLU A 426 0.96 13.61 -0.91
N SER A 427 1.47 13.25 -2.08
CA SER A 427 1.73 14.20 -3.16
C SER A 427 1.29 13.58 -4.47
N ILE A 428 1.04 14.42 -5.47
CA ILE A 428 0.52 13.97 -6.75
C ILE A 428 1.18 14.72 -7.90
N ASN A 429 1.21 14.09 -9.07
CA ASN A 429 1.51 14.74 -10.35
C ASN A 429 2.87 15.46 -10.42
N GLY A 430 3.85 15.10 -9.59
CA GLY A 430 5.15 15.79 -9.51
C GLY A 430 5.03 17.23 -9.01
N ARG A 431 4.07 17.50 -8.12
CA ARG A 431 3.91 18.80 -7.48
C ARG A 431 4.85 18.87 -6.27
N SER A 432 5.53 20.00 -6.10
CA SER A 432 6.34 20.27 -4.90
C SER A 432 5.43 20.66 -3.73
N SER A 433 4.62 19.70 -3.27
CA SER A 433 3.56 19.90 -2.29
C SER A 433 3.30 18.67 -1.44
N VAL A 434 2.54 18.84 -0.37
CA VAL A 434 2.00 17.79 0.50
C VAL A 434 0.54 18.03 0.82
N PHE A 435 -0.20 16.94 0.98
CA PHE A 435 -1.52 16.87 1.57
C PHE A 435 -1.44 15.98 2.82
N GLY A 436 -2.11 16.39 3.89
CA GLY A 436 -2.36 15.54 5.06
C GLY A 436 -3.86 15.44 5.31
N THR A 437 -4.36 14.23 5.51
CA THR A 437 -5.80 13.95 5.53
C THR A 437 -6.11 12.90 6.59
N VAL A 438 -7.30 12.97 7.17
CA VAL A 438 -7.87 11.88 7.98
C VAL A 438 -9.18 11.44 7.37
N HIS A 439 -9.34 10.12 7.23
CA HIS A 439 -10.58 9.47 6.83
C HIS A 439 -11.20 8.70 8.00
N GLY A 440 -12.53 8.61 8.02
CA GLY A 440 -13.27 8.07 9.16
C GLY A 440 -14.77 7.96 8.93
N GLY A 441 -15.48 7.34 9.86
CA GLY A 441 -16.95 7.30 9.83
C GLY A 441 -17.51 6.50 8.65
N THR A 442 -18.27 7.14 7.76
CA THR A 442 -19.02 6.47 6.69
C THR A 442 -18.80 7.12 5.33
N ALA A 443 -18.61 6.30 4.29
CA ALA A 443 -18.55 6.75 2.90
C ALA A 443 -19.80 6.37 2.08
N PRO A 444 -20.22 7.21 1.11
CA PRO A 444 -19.74 8.56 0.84
C PRO A 444 -20.29 9.59 1.84
N GLY A 445 -19.59 10.71 2.01
CA GLY A 445 -19.94 11.81 2.91
C GLY A 445 -19.60 11.51 4.36
N GLY A 446 -20.62 11.44 5.22
CA GLY A 446 -20.42 11.21 6.65
C GLY A 446 -19.66 12.34 7.36
N PRO A 447 -19.32 12.14 8.64
CA PRO A 447 -18.68 13.16 9.46
C PRO A 447 -17.30 13.61 8.96
N PHE A 448 -16.59 12.73 8.25
CA PHE A 448 -15.26 13.01 7.71
C PHE A 448 -15.27 13.50 6.24
N ASN A 449 -16.45 13.70 5.62
CA ASN A 449 -16.57 14.21 4.25
C ASN A 449 -15.94 13.30 3.16
N GLU A 450 -16.22 12.01 3.23
CA GLU A 450 -15.74 11.00 2.32
C GLU A 450 -16.25 11.17 0.87
N PHE A 451 -15.47 10.88 -0.15
CA PHE A 451 -14.12 10.29 -0.14
C PHE A 451 -13.00 11.35 -0.03
N ASN A 452 -13.31 12.60 0.36
CA ASN A 452 -12.28 13.65 0.44
C ASN A 452 -11.53 13.65 1.77
N GLY A 453 -12.13 13.12 2.83
CA GLY A 453 -11.59 13.22 4.19
C GLY A 453 -11.60 14.67 4.73
N ILE A 454 -11.08 14.82 5.95
CA ILE A 454 -10.80 16.13 6.55
C ILE A 454 -9.33 16.47 6.24
N GLY A 455 -9.10 17.10 5.09
CA GLY A 455 -7.76 17.34 4.55
C GLY A 455 -7.21 18.75 4.77
N SER A 456 -5.88 18.87 4.74
CA SER A 456 -5.15 20.13 4.84
C SER A 456 -5.33 21.05 3.63
N GLY A 457 -5.82 20.51 2.52
CA GLY A 457 -5.59 21.07 1.19
C GLY A 457 -4.11 21.00 0.80
N GLU A 458 -3.78 21.48 -0.40
CA GLU A 458 -2.41 21.46 -0.91
C GLU A 458 -1.52 22.44 -0.13
N ARG A 459 -0.38 21.95 0.38
CA ARG A 459 0.63 22.77 1.07
C ARG A 459 1.96 22.70 0.33
N PRO A 460 2.66 23.82 0.12
CA PRO A 460 3.91 23.83 -0.62
C PRO A 460 5.03 23.14 0.17
N VAL A 461 5.90 22.42 -0.54
CA VAL A 461 7.12 21.81 -0.01
C VAL A 461 8.27 22.17 -0.94
N THR A 462 9.02 23.22 -0.61
CA THR A 462 10.15 23.65 -1.43
C THR A 462 11.28 22.64 -1.36
N GLY A 463 11.65 22.07 -2.51
CA GLY A 463 12.74 21.08 -2.58
C GLY A 463 12.29 19.63 -2.41
N ALA A 464 10.98 19.35 -2.37
CA ALA A 464 10.44 18.01 -2.13
C ALA A 464 11.02 16.91 -3.03
N GLN A 465 11.33 17.25 -4.28
CA GLN A 465 11.89 16.33 -5.28
C GLN A 465 13.40 16.15 -5.21
N THR A 466 14.12 17.06 -4.55
CA THR A 466 15.59 17.15 -4.59
C THR A 466 16.25 17.04 -3.22
N SER A 467 15.47 16.97 -2.14
CA SER A 467 15.96 16.93 -0.76
C SER A 467 14.98 16.15 0.11
N PHE A 468 15.50 15.58 1.19
CA PHE A 468 14.67 14.93 2.20
C PHE A 468 13.97 15.98 3.07
N HIS A 469 12.69 15.73 3.33
CA HIS A 469 11.87 16.48 4.27
C HIS A 469 11.28 15.53 5.30
N THR A 470 11.08 16.03 6.52
CA THR A 470 10.46 15.23 7.59
C THR A 470 8.95 15.46 7.59
N TYR A 471 8.19 14.40 7.40
CA TYR A 471 6.72 14.39 7.48
C TYR A 471 6.31 13.62 8.72
N ALA A 472 5.43 14.19 9.53
CA ALA A 472 4.94 13.50 10.72
C ALA A 472 3.49 13.81 11.04
N ILE A 473 2.86 12.90 11.78
CA ILE A 473 1.58 13.13 12.43
C ILE A 473 1.70 12.87 13.92
N GLU A 474 1.01 13.68 14.73
CA GLU A 474 0.78 13.43 16.15
C GLU A 474 -0.70 13.21 16.45
N LEU A 475 -1.03 12.07 17.05
CA LEU A 475 -2.32 11.84 17.71
C LEU A 475 -2.15 12.14 19.20
N ASP A 476 -2.59 13.34 19.60
CA ASP A 476 -2.49 13.86 20.96
C ASP A 476 -3.79 13.62 21.73
N ARG A 477 -3.71 12.68 22.68
CA ARG A 477 -4.80 12.32 23.61
C ARG A 477 -4.59 12.90 25.01
N SER A 478 -3.59 13.75 25.19
CA SER A 478 -3.25 14.37 26.48
C SER A 478 -4.10 15.60 26.80
N THR A 479 -4.83 16.11 25.81
CA THR A 479 -5.66 17.31 25.91
C THR A 479 -7.14 16.98 26.12
N SER A 480 -7.89 17.93 26.66
CA SER A 480 -9.35 17.78 26.88
C SER A 480 -10.17 17.58 25.61
N VAL A 481 -9.66 18.06 24.47
CA VAL A 481 -10.12 17.73 23.13
C VAL A 481 -8.92 17.12 22.42
N GLU A 482 -9.00 15.84 22.05
CA GLU A 482 -7.91 15.16 21.34
C GLU A 482 -7.66 15.81 19.97
N GLN A 483 -6.44 15.70 19.46
CA GLN A 483 -6.03 16.34 18.21
C GLN A 483 -5.19 15.40 17.35
N LEU A 484 -5.43 15.46 16.04
CA LEU A 484 -4.46 15.01 15.03
C LEU A 484 -3.73 16.25 14.49
N ARG A 485 -2.39 16.23 14.47
CA ARG A 485 -1.56 17.36 14.02
C ARG A 485 -0.53 16.88 13.01
N TRP A 486 -0.46 17.53 11.85
CA TRP A 486 0.50 17.20 10.79
C TRP A 486 1.66 18.18 10.79
N TYR A 487 2.86 17.65 10.61
CA TYR A 487 4.11 18.39 10.66
C TYR A 487 4.91 18.20 9.37
N LEU A 488 5.49 19.30 8.89
CA LEU A 488 6.48 19.33 7.82
C LEU A 488 7.74 20.01 8.37
N ASP A 489 8.85 19.30 8.35
CA ASP A 489 10.14 19.75 8.89
C ASP A 489 10.03 20.29 10.32
N GLY A 490 9.25 19.58 11.15
CA GLY A 490 8.97 19.96 12.53
C GLY A 490 7.93 21.08 12.70
N ASN A 491 7.42 21.68 11.64
CA ASN A 491 6.41 22.73 11.69
C ASN A 491 5.01 22.16 11.53
N ASN A 492 4.13 22.37 12.52
CA ASN A 492 2.72 22.01 12.40
C ASN A 492 2.05 22.89 11.32
N TYR A 493 1.49 22.27 10.29
CA TYR A 493 0.80 22.97 9.20
C TYR A 493 -0.71 22.67 9.13
N PHE A 494 -1.20 21.66 9.85
CA PHE A 494 -2.60 21.25 9.80
C PHE A 494 -3.01 20.53 11.09
N THR A 495 -4.23 20.77 11.56
CA THR A 495 -4.76 20.18 12.79
C THR A 495 -6.24 19.90 12.68
N VAL A 496 -6.65 18.69 13.08
CA VAL A 496 -8.04 18.26 13.21
C VAL A 496 -8.32 18.02 14.69
N ASN A 497 -9.40 18.62 15.20
CA ASN A 497 -9.83 18.44 16.59
C ASN A 497 -10.93 17.38 16.66
N ALA A 498 -10.91 16.53 17.69
CA ALA A 498 -11.88 15.46 17.88
C ALA A 498 -13.34 15.93 17.89
N ASN A 499 -13.60 17.15 18.36
CA ASN A 499 -14.94 17.74 18.42
C ASN A 499 -15.49 18.25 17.08
N GLN A 500 -14.75 18.10 15.98
CA GLN A 500 -15.24 18.38 14.63
C GLN A 500 -16.16 17.27 14.11
N VAL A 501 -16.08 16.07 14.71
CA VAL A 501 -16.89 14.90 14.34
C VAL A 501 -17.57 14.33 15.60
N PRO A 502 -18.59 13.46 15.46
CA PRO A 502 -19.17 12.77 16.62
C PRO A 502 -18.11 11.92 17.33
N ALA A 503 -18.17 11.90 18.67
CA ALA A 503 -17.18 11.21 19.49
C ALA A 503 -17.06 9.71 19.18
N ALA A 504 -18.15 9.05 18.80
CA ALA A 504 -18.13 7.63 18.42
C ALA A 504 -17.29 7.41 17.15
N ASP A 505 -17.46 8.27 16.13
CA ASP A 505 -16.70 8.18 14.89
C ASP A 505 -15.21 8.50 15.11
N TRP A 506 -14.90 9.49 15.96
CA TRP A 506 -13.51 9.78 16.35
C TRP A 506 -12.85 8.60 17.05
N ASN A 507 -13.52 8.02 18.05
CA ASN A 507 -12.97 6.89 18.81
C ASN A 507 -12.78 5.66 17.91
N ASN A 508 -13.75 5.37 17.04
CA ASN A 508 -13.66 4.26 16.08
C ASN A 508 -12.51 4.42 15.08
N ALA A 509 -12.13 5.66 14.76
CA ALA A 509 -11.07 5.96 13.80
C ALA A 509 -9.68 6.16 14.45
N THR A 510 -9.58 6.30 15.78
CA THR A 510 -8.29 6.69 16.42
C THR A 510 -7.92 5.92 17.68
N HIS A 511 -8.85 5.22 18.35
CA HIS A 511 -8.59 4.58 19.66
C HIS A 511 -8.23 3.10 19.53
N HIS A 512 -7.30 2.79 18.63
CA HIS A 512 -6.78 1.44 18.36
C HIS A 512 -5.34 1.55 17.82
N GLY A 513 -4.75 0.40 17.49
CA GLY A 513 -3.46 0.38 16.81
C GLY A 513 -3.57 0.81 15.35
N PHE A 514 -2.44 1.23 14.79
CA PHE A 514 -2.25 1.47 13.37
C PHE A 514 -1.06 0.67 12.86
N PHE A 515 -1.10 0.34 11.57
CA PHE A 515 0.09 -0.01 10.79
C PHE A 515 0.40 1.12 9.81
N VAL A 516 1.68 1.27 9.47
CA VAL A 516 2.16 2.28 8.52
C VAL A 516 2.25 1.67 7.13
N ILE A 517 1.93 2.46 6.10
CA ILE A 517 2.03 2.12 4.69
C ILE A 517 2.91 3.14 3.97
N LEU A 518 3.75 2.64 3.06
CA LEU A 518 4.52 3.43 2.09
C LEU A 518 4.23 2.90 0.69
N ASN A 519 3.89 3.80 -0.24
CA ASN A 519 3.71 3.42 -1.64
C ASN A 519 3.97 4.57 -2.60
N VAL A 520 4.08 4.23 -3.88
CA VAL A 520 3.95 5.20 -4.97
C VAL A 520 2.94 4.65 -5.96
N ALA A 521 1.70 5.12 -5.86
CA ALA A 521 0.66 4.76 -6.81
C ALA A 521 0.84 5.49 -8.16
N MET A 522 0.23 4.93 -9.21
CA MET A 522 0.22 5.48 -10.56
C MET A 522 -1.22 5.64 -11.06
N GLY A 523 -1.64 6.89 -11.30
CA GLY A 523 -3.00 7.22 -11.71
C GLY A 523 -3.96 7.25 -10.53
N GLY A 524 -5.23 6.92 -10.77
CA GLY A 524 -6.27 6.97 -9.73
C GLY A 524 -6.95 8.32 -9.55
N GLY A 525 -7.98 8.33 -8.72
CA GLY A 525 -8.89 9.46 -8.53
C GLY A 525 -8.21 10.75 -8.09
N PHE A 526 -7.22 10.67 -7.20
CA PHE A 526 -6.57 11.85 -6.64
C PHE A 526 -5.67 12.56 -7.66
N PRO A 527 -4.71 11.91 -8.35
CA PRO A 527 -4.02 12.53 -9.48
C PRO A 527 -4.97 13.08 -10.55
N ASN A 528 -6.05 12.37 -10.87
CA ASN A 528 -7.06 12.77 -11.86
C ASN A 528 -7.76 14.09 -11.52
N ALA A 529 -8.07 14.32 -10.24
CA ALA A 529 -8.66 15.59 -9.79
C ALA A 529 -7.76 16.81 -10.06
N PHE A 530 -6.45 16.61 -10.27
CA PHE A 530 -5.44 17.66 -10.51
C PHE A 530 -4.80 17.56 -11.91
N GLY A 531 -5.56 17.08 -12.89
CA GLY A 531 -5.16 17.00 -14.29
C GLY A 531 -4.51 15.68 -14.70
N GLY A 532 -4.55 14.67 -13.83
CA GLY A 532 -4.43 13.25 -14.15
C GLY A 532 -3.09 12.73 -14.62
N GLY A 533 -3.17 11.57 -15.26
CA GLY A 533 -2.06 10.76 -15.72
C GLY A 533 -2.20 9.31 -15.24
N PRO A 534 -1.24 8.43 -15.60
CA PRO A 534 -0.06 8.74 -16.39
C PRO A 534 -0.35 9.02 -17.86
N THR A 535 0.56 9.74 -18.52
CA THR A 535 0.54 10.07 -19.95
C THR A 535 1.79 9.49 -20.63
N VAL A 536 1.91 9.65 -21.95
CA VAL A 536 3.14 9.29 -22.68
C VAL A 536 4.37 10.11 -22.25
N ALA A 537 4.16 11.29 -21.64
CA ALA A 537 5.23 12.14 -21.11
C ALA A 537 5.61 11.79 -19.66
N THR A 538 4.85 10.92 -19.00
CA THR A 538 5.14 10.52 -17.62
C THR A 538 6.42 9.69 -17.59
N LEU A 539 7.43 10.17 -16.85
CA LEU A 539 8.69 9.48 -16.70
C LEU A 539 8.51 8.21 -15.88
N SER A 540 9.13 7.13 -16.32
CA SER A 540 9.28 5.90 -15.55
C SER A 540 10.55 5.97 -14.70
N GLY A 541 10.57 5.23 -13.59
CA GLY A 541 11.79 4.93 -12.85
C GLY A 541 12.24 6.00 -11.86
N GLN A 542 11.38 6.95 -11.48
CA GLN A 542 11.70 7.98 -10.49
C GLN A 542 11.24 7.50 -9.10
N PRO A 543 12.16 7.18 -8.17
CA PRO A 543 11.79 6.61 -6.89
C PRO A 543 11.35 7.69 -5.89
N MET A 544 10.40 7.34 -5.02
CA MET A 544 10.33 7.97 -3.69
C MET A 544 11.45 7.37 -2.84
N LEU A 545 12.26 8.23 -2.21
CA LEU A 545 13.31 7.80 -1.29
C LEU A 545 12.89 8.05 0.14
N VAL A 546 13.10 7.08 1.03
CA VAL A 546 12.77 7.16 2.45
C VAL A 546 14.01 6.86 3.26
N ASP A 547 14.46 7.83 4.03
CA ASP A 547 15.66 7.74 4.89
C ASP A 547 15.35 6.97 6.18
N TYR A 548 14.22 7.26 6.83
CA TYR A 548 13.74 6.45 7.93
C TYR A 548 12.23 6.53 8.09
N VAL A 549 11.67 5.56 8.81
CA VAL A 549 10.36 5.67 9.47
C VAL A 549 10.56 5.44 10.96
N SER A 550 9.94 6.29 11.78
CA SER A 550 10.03 6.24 13.24
C SER A 550 8.66 6.40 13.87
N VAL A 551 8.38 5.59 14.89
CA VAL A 551 7.18 5.70 15.73
C VAL A 551 7.62 5.92 17.16
N SER A 552 7.06 6.94 17.80
CA SER A 552 7.39 7.31 19.17
C SER A 552 6.15 7.67 19.96
N THR A 553 6.22 7.54 21.28
CA THR A 553 5.13 7.87 22.20
C THR A 553 5.61 8.77 23.33
N LYS A 554 4.74 9.64 23.80
CA LYS A 554 4.96 10.50 24.98
C LYS A 554 3.75 10.36 25.91
N GLY A 555 3.95 10.16 27.20
CA GLY A 555 2.84 10.07 28.17
C GLY A 555 3.04 8.96 29.17
#